data_AF-A0A934EWN1-F1
#
_entry.id   AF-A0A934EWN1-F1
#
_cell.length_a   1.000
_cell.length_b   1.000
_cell.length_c   1.000
_cell.angle_alpha   90.00
_cell.angle_beta   90.00
_cell.angle_gamma   90.00
#
_symmetry.space_group_name_H-M   'P 1'
#
loop_
_entity.id
_entity.type
_entity.pdbx_description
1 polymer ?
#
loop_
_entity_poly.entity_id
_entity_poly.type
_entity_poly.pdbx_seq_one_letter_code
_entity_poly.pdbx_strand_id
1 'polypeptide(L)'
;MRINARTLEELTPAEAAYLQIPLYGQAIYGQAVYMSRAEAQRRLDEALRRQEQSRTMSNENLISATMTAEQKTTAIGKLQESRAAIPVLANMRPEDKVGFQIVGNARAGMDETVLRLMEAYPKFMPGWTTLQEVKDDQKYRFDLLEILAEHTTYGDALRDTITMASHDNYGVYRAFYDNVKSAAKRGVADADAILPELAVYFERISLGMARAAAARAAAAAANTQPGA
;
A
#
# COMPACT_ATOMS: atom_id res chain seq x y z
N MET A 1 37.83 -27.26 47.15
CA MET A 1 38.59 -27.94 46.09
C MET A 1 38.80 -26.93 44.96
N ARG A 2 40.03 -26.48 44.74
CA ARG A 2 40.38 -25.41 43.79
C ARG A 2 40.27 -25.97 42.37
N ILE A 3 39.47 -25.35 41.51
CA ILE A 3 39.44 -25.68 40.08
C ILE A 3 40.40 -24.71 39.38
N ASN A 4 41.44 -25.26 38.76
CA ASN A 4 42.49 -24.52 38.05
C ASN A 4 41.90 -23.71 36.89
N ALA A 5 42.24 -22.43 36.81
CA ALA A 5 42.02 -21.63 35.62
C ALA A 5 43.02 -22.06 34.54
N ARG A 6 42.56 -22.82 33.55
CA ARG A 6 43.30 -22.97 32.28
C ARG A 6 43.20 -21.64 31.53
N THR A 7 44.33 -21.14 31.05
CA THR A 7 44.38 -19.98 30.16
C THR A 7 43.73 -20.30 28.82
N LEU A 8 43.10 -19.30 28.20
CA LEU A 8 42.31 -19.40 26.96
C LEU A 8 43.06 -20.02 25.77
N GLU A 9 44.38 -20.13 25.84
CA GLU A 9 45.26 -20.69 24.81
C GLU A 9 45.31 -22.23 24.81
N GLU A 10 44.83 -22.90 25.87
CA GLU A 10 44.79 -24.37 25.96
C GLU A 10 43.46 -25.00 25.53
N LEU A 11 42.48 -24.19 25.09
CA LEU A 11 41.17 -24.68 24.64
C LEU A 11 41.25 -25.22 23.22
N THR A 12 40.72 -26.41 22.99
CA THR A 12 40.59 -26.97 21.64
C THR A 12 39.62 -26.11 20.80
N PRO A 13 39.72 -26.12 19.45
CA PRO A 13 38.84 -25.32 18.60
C PRO A 13 37.35 -25.57 18.83
N ALA A 14 36.99 -26.77 19.29
CA ALA A 14 35.62 -27.15 19.63
C ALA A 14 35.11 -26.49 20.92
N GLU A 15 35.99 -26.29 21.92
CA GLU A 15 35.65 -25.67 23.20
C GLU A 15 35.53 -24.15 23.07
N ALA A 16 36.33 -23.53 22.19
CA ALA A 16 36.24 -22.11 21.87
C ALA A 16 34.94 -21.75 21.13
N ALA A 17 34.45 -22.64 20.25
CA ALA A 17 33.18 -22.46 19.54
C ALA A 17 31.97 -22.50 20.47
N TYR A 18 32.05 -23.25 21.59
CA TYR A 18 30.99 -23.39 22.58
C TYR A 18 30.68 -22.07 23.32
N LEU A 19 31.68 -21.22 23.49
CA LEU A 19 31.56 -19.93 24.19
C LEU A 19 31.00 -18.80 23.32
N GLN A 20 30.95 -18.97 21.99
CA GLN A 20 30.40 -17.97 21.06
C GLN A 20 28.92 -18.19 20.71
N ILE A 21 28.30 -19.26 21.21
CA ILE A 21 26.89 -19.56 20.97
C ILE A 21 26.05 -18.90 22.09
N PRO A 22 25.00 -18.12 21.77
CA PRO A 22 24.13 -17.50 22.79
C PRO A 22 23.53 -18.55 23.74
N LEU A 23 23.29 -18.18 25.00
CA LEU A 23 22.96 -19.08 26.13
C LEU A 23 21.90 -20.16 25.84
N TYR A 24 20.95 -19.92 24.92
CA TYR A 24 19.97 -20.91 24.48
C TYR A 24 20.56 -22.10 23.70
N GLY A 25 21.69 -21.92 23.02
CA GLY A 25 22.38 -22.98 22.27
C GLY A 25 23.33 -23.84 23.11
N GLN A 26 23.79 -23.34 24.26
CA GLN A 26 24.66 -24.12 25.16
C GLN A 26 23.91 -25.26 25.87
N ALA A 27 22.61 -25.09 26.15
CA ALA A 27 21.77 -26.13 26.74
C ALA A 27 21.51 -27.30 25.78
N ILE A 28 21.51 -27.03 24.46
CA ILE A 28 21.28 -28.04 23.42
C ILE A 28 22.56 -28.83 23.14
N TYR A 29 23.71 -28.17 23.16
CA TYR A 29 25.01 -28.81 22.96
C TYR A 29 25.41 -29.73 24.13
N GLY A 30 25.02 -29.40 25.36
CA GLY A 30 25.30 -30.23 26.55
C GLY A 30 24.53 -31.55 26.56
N GLN A 31 23.39 -31.61 25.88
CA GLN A 31 22.63 -32.84 25.65
C GLN A 31 23.11 -33.63 24.41
N ALA A 32 23.94 -33.02 23.55
CA ALA A 32 24.40 -33.60 22.29
C ALA A 32 25.68 -34.45 22.42
N VAL A 33 26.24 -34.62 23.62
CA VAL A 33 27.41 -35.50 23.86
C VAL A 33 27.08 -36.99 23.63
N TYR A 34 25.79 -37.36 23.52
CA TYR A 34 25.35 -38.74 23.26
C TYR A 34 24.36 -38.88 22.08
N MET A 35 24.44 -38.02 21.07
CA MET A 35 23.66 -38.19 19.85
C MET A 35 24.59 -38.44 18.67
N SER A 36 24.24 -39.42 17.84
CA SER A 36 25.00 -39.69 16.62
C SER A 36 24.95 -38.43 15.73
N ARG A 37 26.03 -38.16 14.97
CA ARG A 37 26.10 -37.02 14.03
C ARG A 37 24.88 -36.94 13.10
N ALA A 38 24.27 -38.08 12.80
CA ALA A 38 23.05 -38.18 12.01
C ALA A 38 21.80 -37.64 12.72
N GLU A 39 21.67 -37.81 14.03
CA GLU A 39 20.53 -37.31 14.82
C GLU A 39 20.65 -35.82 15.11
N ALA A 40 21.86 -35.32 15.36
CA ALA A 40 22.13 -33.89 15.46
C ALA A 40 21.78 -33.18 14.14
N GLN A 41 22.14 -33.76 13.00
CA GLN A 41 21.81 -33.22 11.69
C GLN A 41 20.29 -33.25 11.43
N ARG A 42 19.60 -34.35 11.76
CA ARG A 42 18.13 -34.43 11.63
C ARG A 42 17.42 -33.40 12.49
N ARG A 43 17.90 -33.14 13.71
CA ARG A 43 17.33 -32.13 14.60
C ARG A 43 17.62 -30.70 14.13
N LEU A 44 18.79 -30.46 13.54
CA LEU A 44 19.10 -29.19 12.89
C LEU A 44 18.18 -28.96 11.69
N ASP A 45 18.01 -29.98 10.83
CA ASP A 45 17.13 -29.92 9.66
C ASP A 45 15.65 -29.76 10.08
N GLU A 46 15.23 -30.41 11.17
CA GLU A 46 13.88 -30.24 11.74
C GLU A 46 13.71 -28.85 12.38
N ALA A 47 14.73 -28.31 13.04
CA ALA A 47 14.71 -26.96 13.58
C ALA A 47 14.69 -25.89 12.48
N LEU A 48 15.46 -26.10 11.39
CA LEU A 48 15.42 -25.25 10.20
C LEU A 48 14.07 -25.35 9.49
N ARG A 49 13.49 -26.55 9.36
CA ARG A 49 12.12 -26.74 8.86
C ARG A 49 11.07 -26.09 9.76
N ARG A 50 11.24 -26.12 11.08
CA ARG A 50 10.37 -25.39 12.03
C ARG A 50 10.57 -23.88 11.93
N GLN A 51 11.77 -23.40 11.63
CA GLN A 51 12.04 -22.00 11.35
C GLN A 51 11.43 -21.56 10.01
N GLU A 52 11.46 -22.40 8.99
CA GLU A 52 10.76 -22.21 7.71
C GLU A 52 9.24 -22.29 7.88
N GLN A 53 8.73 -23.23 8.69
CA GLN A 53 7.32 -23.34 9.05
C GLN A 53 6.88 -22.23 10.05
N SER A 54 7.81 -21.59 10.73
CA SER A 54 7.54 -20.36 11.51
C SER A 54 7.48 -19.12 10.62
N ARG A 55 7.93 -19.19 9.35
CA ARG A 55 7.63 -18.15 8.35
C ARG A 55 6.17 -18.20 7.89
N THR A 56 5.42 -19.26 8.20
CA THR A 56 4.02 -19.42 7.79
C THR A 56 3.00 -18.58 8.58
N MET A 57 3.45 -17.61 9.41
CA MET A 57 2.58 -16.57 9.98
C MET A 57 3.03 -15.14 9.60
N SER A 58 3.80 -14.95 8.51
CA SER A 58 3.97 -13.63 7.88
C SER A 58 2.99 -13.44 6.73
N ASN A 59 1.71 -13.72 6.98
CA ASN A 59 0.61 -13.55 6.01
C ASN A 59 0.21 -12.07 5.81
N GLU A 60 1.03 -11.11 6.26
CA GLU A 60 0.75 -9.68 6.20
C GLU A 60 1.26 -9.00 4.92
N ASN A 61 2.01 -9.72 4.06
CA ASN A 61 2.48 -9.17 2.79
C ASN A 61 1.40 -9.35 1.72
N LEU A 62 0.67 -8.29 1.41
CA LEU A 62 -0.43 -8.26 0.46
C LEU A 62 0.04 -8.26 -1.00
N ILE A 63 1.24 -7.74 -1.28
CA ILE A 63 1.77 -7.68 -2.65
C ILE A 63 3.28 -7.99 -2.74
N SER A 64 3.64 -8.85 -3.70
CA SER A 64 5.04 -9.17 -4.03
C SER A 64 5.24 -9.08 -5.52
N ALA A 65 5.34 -7.86 -6.04
CA ALA A 65 5.55 -7.59 -7.45
C ALA A 65 6.63 -6.53 -7.65
N THR A 66 7.45 -6.72 -8.69
CA THR A 66 8.39 -5.71 -9.17
C THR A 66 8.08 -5.41 -10.63
N MET A 67 8.27 -4.15 -11.03
CA MET A 67 8.06 -3.69 -12.39
C MET A 67 9.40 -3.29 -13.00
N THR A 68 9.72 -3.84 -14.17
CA THR A 68 10.95 -3.46 -14.89
C THR A 68 10.81 -2.06 -15.52
N ALA A 69 11.94 -1.45 -15.87
CA ALA A 69 11.93 -0.13 -16.53
C ALA A 69 11.23 -0.19 -17.90
N GLU A 70 11.39 -1.29 -18.62
CA GLU A 70 10.75 -1.54 -19.91
C GLU A 70 9.23 -1.63 -19.75
N GLN A 71 8.74 -2.41 -18.78
CA GLN A 71 7.31 -2.56 -18.50
C GLN A 71 6.65 -1.22 -18.14
N LYS A 72 7.31 -0.43 -17.29
CA LYS A 72 6.85 0.92 -16.94
C LYS A 72 6.76 1.83 -18.17
N THR A 73 7.80 1.80 -19.00
CA THR A 73 7.87 2.62 -20.22
C THR A 73 6.78 2.22 -21.21
N THR A 74 6.54 0.92 -21.41
CA THR A 74 5.46 0.41 -22.25
C THR A 74 4.09 0.83 -21.73
N ALA A 75 3.83 0.71 -20.43
CA ALA A 75 2.55 1.12 -19.85
C ALA A 75 2.27 2.61 -20.06
N ILE A 76 3.26 3.48 -19.83
CA ILE A 76 3.15 4.92 -20.08
C ILE A 76 2.96 5.21 -21.57
N GLY A 77 3.71 4.52 -22.44
CA GLY A 77 3.57 4.66 -23.89
C GLY A 77 2.16 4.33 -24.37
N LYS A 78 1.53 3.27 -23.85
CA LYS A 78 0.15 2.91 -24.19
C LYS A 78 -0.89 3.94 -23.73
N LEU A 79 -0.67 4.58 -22.59
CA LEU A 79 -1.54 5.69 -22.15
C LEU A 79 -1.39 6.91 -23.08
N GLN A 80 -0.19 7.18 -23.58
CA GLN A 80 0.04 8.26 -24.54
C GLN A 80 -0.58 7.96 -25.91
N GLU A 81 -0.45 6.72 -26.39
CA GLU A 81 -1.10 6.25 -27.62
C GLU A 81 -2.63 6.35 -27.51
N SER A 82 -3.21 5.92 -26.38
CA SER A 82 -4.65 6.03 -26.10
C SER A 82 -5.11 7.49 -26.13
N ARG A 83 -4.36 8.40 -25.50
CA ARG A 83 -4.65 9.84 -25.55
C ARG A 83 -4.59 10.39 -26.98
N ALA A 84 -3.64 9.95 -27.79
CA ALA A 84 -3.48 10.40 -29.17
C ALA A 84 -4.58 9.87 -30.12
N ALA A 85 -5.22 8.75 -29.77
CA ALA A 85 -6.33 8.19 -30.54
C ALA A 85 -7.65 8.94 -30.36
N ILE A 86 -7.79 9.77 -29.31
CA ILE A 86 -8.99 10.56 -29.05
C ILE A 86 -8.88 11.91 -29.79
N PRO A 87 -9.77 12.20 -30.77
CA PRO A 87 -9.62 13.38 -31.63
C PRO A 87 -9.61 14.72 -30.90
N VAL A 88 -10.45 14.88 -29.87
CA VAL A 88 -10.58 16.13 -29.10
C VAL A 88 -10.64 15.84 -27.60
N LEU A 89 -9.52 16.04 -26.90
CA LEU A 89 -9.47 15.93 -25.45
C LEU A 89 -9.10 17.28 -24.82
N ALA A 90 -10.10 17.93 -24.21
CA ALA A 90 -9.92 19.24 -23.59
C ALA A 90 -9.73 19.13 -22.06
N ASN A 91 -8.84 19.95 -21.52
CA ASN A 91 -8.68 20.12 -20.08
C ASN A 91 -9.38 21.39 -19.64
N MET A 92 -10.29 21.28 -18.68
CA MET A 92 -10.97 22.43 -18.05
C MET A 92 -10.57 22.54 -16.59
N ARG A 93 -10.36 23.77 -16.12
CA ARG A 93 -10.16 24.03 -14.70
C ARG A 93 -11.45 23.78 -13.93
N PRO A 94 -11.39 23.38 -12.64
CA PRO A 94 -12.58 23.15 -11.83
C PRO A 94 -13.50 24.37 -11.75
N GLU A 95 -12.95 25.58 -11.63
CA GLU A 95 -13.75 26.82 -11.62
C GLU A 95 -14.58 27.02 -12.90
N ASP A 96 -14.04 26.67 -14.06
CA ASP A 96 -14.71 26.85 -15.34
C ASP A 96 -15.88 25.86 -15.51
N LYS A 97 -15.86 24.71 -14.81
CA LYS A 97 -16.90 23.67 -14.93
C LYS A 97 -18.23 24.05 -14.28
N VAL A 98 -18.22 24.95 -13.30
CA VAL A 98 -19.41 25.28 -12.48
C VAL A 98 -20.53 25.93 -13.31
N GLY A 99 -20.18 26.61 -14.41
CA GLY A 99 -21.15 27.27 -15.30
C GLY A 99 -21.78 26.37 -16.37
N PHE A 100 -21.31 25.13 -16.54
CA PHE A 100 -21.78 24.25 -17.61
C PHE A 100 -23.04 23.48 -17.21
N GLN A 101 -24.02 23.43 -18.11
CA GLN A 101 -25.16 22.53 -17.98
C GLN A 101 -24.76 21.16 -18.51
N ILE A 102 -24.81 20.14 -17.65
CA ILE A 102 -24.30 18.80 -17.95
C ILE A 102 -25.46 17.81 -17.99
N VAL A 103 -25.43 16.93 -18.99
CA VAL A 103 -26.29 15.73 -19.00
C VAL A 103 -25.71 14.73 -18.01
N GLY A 104 -26.28 14.69 -16.80
CA GLY A 104 -25.93 13.71 -15.77
C GLY A 104 -26.71 12.41 -15.88
N ASN A 105 -26.22 11.36 -15.22
CA ASN A 105 -26.80 10.00 -15.23
C ASN A 105 -28.28 9.93 -14.80
N ALA A 106 -28.74 10.89 -13.98
CA ALA A 106 -30.14 10.95 -13.54
C ALA A 106 -31.14 11.24 -14.67
N ARG A 107 -30.66 11.62 -15.87
CA ARG A 107 -31.48 11.94 -17.05
C ARG A 107 -31.45 10.81 -18.09
N ALA A 108 -31.40 9.55 -17.64
CA ALA A 108 -31.41 8.39 -18.52
C ALA A 108 -32.56 8.47 -19.55
N GLY A 109 -32.23 8.30 -20.84
CA GLY A 109 -33.19 8.37 -21.94
C GLY A 109 -33.58 9.79 -22.40
N MET A 110 -33.06 10.86 -21.77
CA MET A 110 -33.25 12.23 -22.26
C MET A 110 -32.68 12.38 -23.67
N ASP A 111 -31.48 11.87 -23.89
CA ASP A 111 -30.77 11.91 -25.17
C ASP A 111 -31.59 11.32 -26.33
N GLU A 112 -32.07 10.10 -26.16
CA GLU A 112 -32.89 9.41 -27.16
C GLU A 112 -34.22 10.13 -27.40
N THR A 113 -34.87 10.56 -26.32
CA THR A 113 -36.18 11.22 -26.39
C THR A 113 -36.09 12.58 -27.07
N VAL A 114 -35.14 13.41 -26.66
CA VAL A 114 -34.96 14.76 -27.19
C VAL A 114 -34.51 14.69 -28.66
N LEU A 115 -33.59 13.79 -29.00
CA LEU A 115 -33.14 13.64 -30.38
C LEU A 115 -34.30 13.20 -31.30
N ARG A 116 -35.11 12.23 -30.88
CA ARG A 116 -36.31 11.80 -31.60
C ARG A 116 -37.32 12.95 -31.80
N LEU A 117 -37.48 13.82 -30.80
CA LEU A 117 -38.35 14.98 -30.91
C LEU A 117 -37.78 16.07 -31.81
N MET A 118 -36.46 16.28 -31.81
CA MET A 118 -35.78 17.21 -32.73
C MET A 118 -35.94 16.75 -34.19
N GLU A 119 -35.86 15.45 -34.45
CA GLU A 119 -36.16 14.85 -35.76
C GLU A 119 -37.61 15.05 -36.19
N ALA A 120 -38.56 14.81 -35.28
CA ALA A 120 -39.99 14.94 -35.58
C ALA A 120 -40.44 16.40 -35.75
N TYR A 121 -39.76 17.35 -35.10
CA TYR A 121 -40.15 18.76 -35.07
C TYR A 121 -38.97 19.71 -35.35
N PRO A 122 -38.38 19.68 -36.57
CA PRO A 122 -37.19 20.46 -36.90
C PRO A 122 -37.41 21.98 -36.81
N LYS A 123 -38.66 22.45 -36.86
CA LYS A 123 -39.03 23.87 -36.68
C LYS A 123 -38.66 24.45 -35.31
N PHE A 124 -38.43 23.60 -34.31
CA PHE A 124 -38.02 24.03 -32.96
C PHE A 124 -36.50 23.96 -32.75
N MET A 125 -35.73 23.58 -33.78
CA MET A 125 -34.28 23.59 -33.71
C MET A 125 -33.76 25.03 -33.53
N PRO A 126 -32.84 25.26 -32.59
CA PRO A 126 -32.21 26.56 -32.46
C PRO A 126 -31.43 26.92 -33.72
N GLY A 127 -31.50 28.18 -34.16
CA GLY A 127 -30.85 28.62 -35.41
C GLY A 127 -29.33 28.64 -35.41
N TRP A 128 -28.69 28.30 -34.28
CA TRP A 128 -27.23 28.27 -34.11
C TRP A 128 -26.64 26.85 -34.15
N THR A 129 -27.46 25.81 -34.31
CA THR A 129 -26.99 24.42 -34.39
C THR A 129 -27.75 23.64 -35.46
N THR A 130 -27.23 22.48 -35.81
CA THR A 130 -27.88 21.54 -36.74
C THR A 130 -28.17 20.22 -36.04
N LEU A 131 -29.19 19.50 -36.52
CA LEU A 131 -29.49 18.16 -35.99
C LEU A 131 -28.30 17.21 -36.14
N GLN A 132 -27.52 17.35 -37.22
CA GLN A 132 -26.35 16.50 -37.44
C GLN A 132 -25.25 16.75 -36.40
N GLU A 133 -24.94 18.01 -36.11
CA GLU A 133 -23.98 18.39 -35.07
C GLU A 133 -24.39 17.82 -33.69
N VAL A 134 -25.67 17.92 -33.33
CA VAL A 134 -26.19 17.34 -32.08
C VAL A 134 -26.01 15.83 -32.03
N LYS A 135 -26.20 15.12 -33.15
CA LYS A 135 -25.97 13.66 -33.24
C LYS A 135 -24.51 13.30 -33.08
N ASP A 136 -23.62 14.06 -33.72
CA ASP A 136 -22.18 13.83 -33.67
C ASP A 136 -21.67 14.06 -32.24
N ASP A 137 -22.09 15.13 -31.57
CA ASP A 137 -21.74 15.43 -30.17
C ASP A 137 -22.28 14.37 -29.19
N GLN A 138 -23.53 13.93 -29.41
CA GLN A 138 -24.13 12.88 -28.59
C GLN A 138 -23.35 11.58 -28.72
N LYS A 139 -23.06 11.15 -29.96
CA LYS A 139 -22.27 9.95 -30.22
C LYS A 139 -20.88 10.08 -29.58
N TYR A 140 -20.22 11.21 -29.79
CA TYR A 140 -18.89 11.45 -29.25
C TYR A 140 -18.87 11.36 -27.72
N ARG A 141 -19.88 11.93 -27.05
CA ARG A 141 -20.03 11.80 -25.60
C ARG A 141 -20.21 10.34 -25.16
N PHE A 142 -21.01 9.53 -25.86
CA PHE A 142 -21.18 8.12 -25.52
C PHE A 142 -19.88 7.32 -25.69
N ASP A 143 -19.17 7.50 -26.80
CA ASP A 143 -17.88 6.85 -27.04
C ASP A 143 -16.86 7.24 -25.92
N LEU A 144 -16.86 8.51 -25.48
CA LEU A 144 -16.02 8.97 -24.37
C LEU A 144 -16.45 8.38 -23.01
N LEU A 145 -17.75 8.17 -22.76
CA LEU A 145 -18.23 7.57 -21.51
C LEU A 145 -17.81 6.10 -21.39
N GLU A 146 -17.81 5.35 -22.49
CA GLU A 146 -17.32 3.97 -22.52
C GLU A 146 -15.82 3.93 -22.19
N ILE A 147 -15.02 4.78 -22.85
CA ILE A 147 -13.58 4.89 -22.57
C ILE A 147 -13.32 5.31 -21.11
N LEU A 148 -14.11 6.25 -20.58
CA LEU A 148 -13.98 6.72 -19.20
C LEU A 148 -14.28 5.61 -18.18
N ALA A 149 -15.24 4.73 -18.46
CA ALA A 149 -15.57 3.61 -17.59
C ALA A 149 -14.38 2.64 -17.43
N GLU A 150 -13.74 2.28 -18.55
CA GLU A 150 -12.54 1.43 -18.55
C GLU A 150 -11.37 2.10 -17.83
N HIS A 151 -11.12 3.39 -18.08
CA HIS A 151 -10.09 4.14 -17.38
C HIS A 151 -10.34 4.26 -15.87
N THR A 152 -11.60 4.37 -15.45
CA THR A 152 -11.97 4.43 -14.04
C THR A 152 -11.65 3.11 -13.36
N THR A 153 -12.09 1.99 -13.95
CA THR A 153 -11.80 0.64 -13.45
C THR A 153 -10.28 0.39 -13.35
N TYR A 154 -9.53 0.72 -14.40
CA TYR A 154 -8.07 0.59 -14.38
C TYR A 154 -7.41 1.49 -13.33
N GLY A 155 -7.88 2.74 -13.22
CA GLY A 155 -7.39 3.70 -12.24
C GLY A 155 -7.63 3.26 -10.80
N ASP A 156 -8.79 2.66 -10.52
CA ASP A 156 -9.13 2.13 -9.21
C ASP A 156 -8.26 0.91 -8.87
N ALA A 157 -8.07 -0.02 -9.81
CA ALA A 157 -7.15 -1.14 -9.62
C ALA A 157 -5.71 -0.69 -9.33
N LEU A 158 -5.22 0.36 -10.00
CA LEU A 158 -3.92 0.96 -9.72
C LEU A 158 -3.85 1.56 -8.30
N ARG A 159 -4.88 2.32 -7.89
CA ARG A 159 -4.95 2.93 -6.55
C ARG A 159 -4.99 1.87 -5.45
N ASP A 160 -5.76 0.81 -5.65
CA ASP A 160 -5.86 -0.30 -4.70
C ASP A 160 -4.52 -1.03 -4.58
N THR A 161 -3.86 -1.27 -5.71
CA THR A 161 -2.51 -1.88 -5.75
C THR A 161 -1.47 -1.03 -5.02
N ILE A 162 -1.49 0.29 -5.25
CA ILE A 162 -0.61 1.24 -4.53
C ILE A 162 -0.92 1.23 -3.03
N THR A 163 -2.20 1.16 -2.66
CA THR A 163 -2.63 1.13 -1.25
C THR A 163 -2.13 -0.13 -0.56
N MET A 164 -2.27 -1.30 -1.20
CA MET A 164 -1.74 -2.56 -0.68
C MET A 164 -0.21 -2.50 -0.52
N ALA A 165 0.53 -2.06 -1.55
CA ALA A 165 1.98 -1.90 -1.47
C ALA A 165 2.41 -0.92 -0.37
N SER A 166 1.66 0.16 -0.18
CA SER A 166 1.94 1.16 0.86
C SER A 166 1.68 0.62 2.26
N HIS A 167 0.63 -0.18 2.42
CA HIS A 167 0.29 -0.85 3.67
C HIS A 167 1.43 -1.77 4.12
N ASP A 168 1.90 -2.63 3.22
CA ASP A 168 2.98 -3.59 3.51
C ASP A 168 4.27 -2.86 3.89
N ASN A 169 4.63 -1.83 3.12
CA ASN A 169 5.79 -1.00 3.41
C ASN A 169 5.66 -0.29 4.77
N TYR A 170 4.51 0.29 5.07
CA TYR A 170 4.30 1.04 6.31
C TYR A 170 4.41 0.15 7.55
N GLY A 171 3.89 -1.08 7.50
CA GLY A 171 4.04 -2.06 8.57
C GLY A 171 5.51 -2.33 8.91
N VAL A 172 6.33 -2.56 7.88
CA VAL A 172 7.78 -2.76 8.05
C VAL A 172 8.47 -1.51 8.57
N TYR A 173 8.16 -0.34 8.02
CA TYR A 173 8.75 0.93 8.48
C TYR A 173 8.43 1.22 9.94
N ARG A 174 7.20 0.91 10.36
CA ARG A 174 6.79 1.08 11.75
C ARG A 174 7.52 0.12 12.68
N ALA A 175 7.60 -1.17 12.33
CA ALA A 175 8.34 -2.14 13.11
C ALA A 175 9.82 -1.76 13.26
N PHE A 176 10.42 -1.23 12.19
CA PHE A 176 11.79 -0.72 12.23
C PHE A 176 11.95 0.45 13.20
N TYR A 177 11.06 1.45 13.14
CA TYR A 177 11.07 2.57 14.08
C TYR A 177 10.91 2.12 15.55
N ASP A 178 9.97 1.21 15.83
CA ASP A 178 9.74 0.70 17.19
C ASP A 178 10.96 -0.10 17.71
N ASN A 179 11.66 -0.82 16.82
CA ASN A 179 12.92 -1.49 17.12
C ASN A 179 14.05 -0.51 17.45
N VAL A 180 14.24 0.54 16.65
CA VAL A 180 15.25 1.60 16.88
C VAL A 180 14.96 2.34 18.20
N LYS A 181 13.70 2.69 18.46
CA LYS A 181 13.27 3.32 19.72
C LYS A 181 13.55 2.44 20.93
N SER A 182 13.36 1.13 20.80
CA SER A 182 13.66 0.17 21.85
C SER A 182 15.17 -0.04 22.03
N ALA A 183 15.95 0.03 20.95
CA ALA A 183 17.41 -0.08 20.95
C ALA A 183 18.08 1.14 21.62
N ALA A 184 17.59 2.35 21.32
CA ALA A 184 18.01 3.59 21.99
C ALA A 184 17.82 3.50 23.52
N LYS A 185 16.66 3.01 23.98
CA LYS A 185 16.40 2.77 25.42
C LYS A 185 17.38 1.80 26.07
N ARG A 186 17.96 0.87 25.30
CA ARG A 186 18.94 -0.11 25.78
C ARG A 186 20.39 0.37 25.61
N GLY A 187 20.62 1.59 25.10
CA GLY A 187 21.95 2.13 24.87
C GLY A 187 22.72 1.42 23.75
N VAL A 188 22.03 0.88 22.75
CA VAL A 188 22.69 0.29 21.56
C VAL A 188 23.31 1.43 20.75
N ALA A 189 24.57 1.26 20.35
CA ALA A 189 25.29 2.24 19.52
C ALA A 189 24.49 2.62 18.26
N ASP A 190 24.63 3.86 17.82
CA ASP A 190 23.99 4.47 16.64
C ASP A 190 22.45 4.64 16.70
N ALA A 191 21.75 3.95 17.62
CA ALA A 191 20.30 4.06 17.75
C ALA A 191 19.85 5.47 18.17
N ASP A 192 20.61 6.14 19.04
CA ASP A 192 20.32 7.50 19.49
C ASP A 192 20.51 8.55 18.38
N ALA A 193 21.37 8.26 17.39
CA ALA A 193 21.60 9.14 16.24
C ALA A 193 20.47 9.01 15.19
N ILE A 194 19.96 7.80 14.97
CA ILE A 194 18.96 7.51 13.94
C ILE A 194 17.53 7.82 14.41
N LEU A 195 17.25 7.68 15.70
CA LEU A 195 15.89 7.83 16.25
C LEU A 195 15.24 9.21 15.94
N PRO A 196 15.92 10.36 16.07
CA PRO A 196 15.33 11.66 15.77
C PRO A 196 14.91 11.81 14.31
N GLU A 197 15.68 11.25 13.37
CA GLU A 197 15.37 11.29 11.94
C GLU A 197 14.07 10.53 11.62
N LEU A 198 13.88 9.36 12.24
CA LEU A 198 12.67 8.57 12.07
C LEU A 198 11.47 9.18 12.81
N ALA A 199 11.68 9.78 13.98
CA ALA A 199 10.61 10.31 14.83
C ALA A 199 9.73 11.36 14.11
N VAL A 200 10.30 12.16 13.21
CA VAL A 200 9.58 13.17 12.41
C VAL A 200 8.40 12.56 11.63
N TYR A 201 8.53 11.32 11.18
CA TYR A 201 7.53 10.65 10.36
C TYR A 201 6.45 9.93 11.19
N PHE A 202 6.78 9.43 12.38
CA PHE A 202 5.86 8.61 13.18
C PHE A 202 5.18 9.38 14.33
N GLU A 203 5.84 10.36 14.93
CA GLU A 203 5.32 11.08 16.10
C GLU A 203 4.41 12.26 15.71
N ARG A 204 4.59 12.83 14.51
CA ARG A 204 3.66 13.84 13.98
C ARG A 204 2.28 13.26 13.65
N ILE A 205 2.23 11.98 13.23
CA ILE A 205 1.00 11.28 12.86
C ILE A 205 0.19 10.88 14.11
N SER A 206 0.86 10.45 15.18
CA SER A 206 0.18 10.04 16.42
C SER A 206 -0.56 11.20 17.09
N LEU A 207 -0.02 12.42 17.04
CA LEU A 207 -0.69 13.64 17.50
C LEU A 207 -1.89 14.02 16.63
N GLY A 208 -1.77 13.89 15.30
CA GLY A 208 -2.86 14.14 14.36
C GLY A 208 -4.04 13.17 14.52
N MET A 209 -3.74 11.87 14.65
CA MET A 209 -4.75 10.85 14.90
C MET A 209 -5.38 10.96 16.29
N ALA A 210 -4.60 11.29 17.33
CA ALA A 210 -5.14 11.55 18.66
C ALA A 210 -6.11 12.75 18.66
N ARG A 211 -5.78 13.82 17.93
CA ARG A 211 -6.69 14.98 17.76
C ARG A 211 -7.94 14.63 16.97
N ALA A 212 -7.82 13.84 15.90
CA ALA A 212 -8.97 13.41 15.10
C ALA A 212 -9.89 12.44 15.88
N ALA A 213 -9.32 11.54 16.68
CA ALA A 213 -10.07 10.66 17.57
C ALA A 213 -10.76 11.43 18.69
N ALA A 214 -10.07 12.41 19.30
CA ALA A 214 -10.67 13.30 20.29
C ALA A 214 -11.81 14.15 19.70
N ALA A 215 -11.66 14.65 18.47
CA ALA A 215 -12.71 15.39 17.78
C ALA A 215 -13.94 14.51 17.47
N ARG A 216 -13.73 13.25 17.05
CA ARG A 216 -14.82 12.28 16.86
C ARG A 216 -15.53 11.92 18.16
N ALA A 217 -14.79 11.73 19.25
CA ALA A 217 -15.36 11.47 20.58
C ALA A 217 -16.17 12.68 21.09
N ALA A 218 -15.68 13.91 20.88
CA ALA A 218 -16.40 15.14 21.23
C ALA A 218 -17.70 15.31 20.42
N ALA A 219 -17.68 15.00 19.12
CA ALA A 219 -18.88 15.04 18.27
C ALA A 219 -19.93 13.98 18.68
N ALA A 220 -19.49 12.79 19.11
CA ALA A 220 -20.39 11.76 19.63
C ALA A 220 -21.01 12.15 20.98
N ALA A 221 -20.27 12.85 21.84
CA ALA A 221 -20.77 13.37 23.11
C ALA A 221 -21.79 14.53 22.93
N ALA A 222 -21.60 15.36 21.91
CA ALA A 222 -22.55 16.43 21.57
C ALA A 222 -23.89 15.89 21.05
N ASN A 223 -23.89 14.75 20.35
CA ASN A 223 -25.10 14.09 19.83
C ASN A 223 -25.83 13.21 20.85
N THR A 224 -25.32 13.11 22.10
CA THR A 224 -25.93 12.29 23.17
C THR A 224 -26.51 13.12 24.32
N GLN A 225 -26.56 14.45 24.22
CA GLN A 225 -27.39 15.24 25.14
C GLN A 225 -28.85 15.23 24.65
N PRO A 226 -29.79 14.60 25.40
CA PRO A 226 -31.21 14.76 25.14
C PRO A 226 -31.60 16.18 25.57
N GLY A 227 -32.42 16.84 24.75
CA GLY A 227 -32.97 18.16 25.06
C GLY A 227 -33.53 18.21 26.49
N ALA A 228 -32.97 19.13 27.27
CA ALA A 228 -33.59 19.64 28.48
C ALA A 228 -34.49 20.83 28.11
#